data_AF-A0A929JRI1-F1
#
_entry.id   AF-A0A929JRI1-F1
#
_cell.length_a   1.000
_cell.length_b   1.000
_cell.length_c   1.000
_cell.angle_alpha   90.00
_cell.angle_beta   90.00
_cell.angle_gamma   90.00
#
_symmetry.space_group_name_H-M   'P 1'
#
loop_
_entity.id
_entity.type
_entity.pdbx_description
1 polymer ?
#
loop_
_entity_poly.entity_id
_entity_poly.type
_entity_poly.pdbx_seq_one_letter_code
_entity_poly.pdbx_strand_id
1 'polypeptide(L)'
;MPRIKIDHDKCTGCRHCEIACSLNHVTGVANPRRARIRVFREGNVFFPVIAGPFVDAACTSKLNVKIGDQVYDMCLLCRASCPQKPFFIEADTGFPLKCDFCGIPPNPSCVRWCNSGALELVDD
;
A
#
# COMPACT_ATOMS: atom_id res chain seq x y z
N MET A 1 -17.12 0.16 -8.84
CA MET A 1 -16.32 0.93 -7.86
C MET A 1 -14.95 1.13 -8.49
N PRO A 2 -14.25 2.26 -8.32
CA PRO A 2 -12.93 2.40 -8.96
C PRO A 2 -11.98 1.32 -8.46
N ARG A 3 -11.16 0.76 -9.36
CA ARG A 3 -10.16 -0.25 -9.01
C ARG A 3 -8.78 0.18 -9.45
N ILE A 4 -7.77 -0.22 -8.68
CA ILE A 4 -6.38 -0.11 -9.09
C ILE A 4 -5.88 -1.53 -9.35
N LYS A 5 -5.55 -1.81 -10.61
CA LYS A 5 -4.85 -3.04 -11.00
C LYS A 5 -3.39 -2.92 -10.58
N ILE A 6 -2.88 -3.96 -9.94
CA ILE A 6 -1.50 -4.04 -9.44
C ILE A 6 -0.82 -5.22 -10.15
N ASP A 7 0.13 -4.90 -11.01
CA ASP A 7 0.97 -5.85 -11.75
C ASP A 7 2.35 -5.88 -11.07
N HIS A 8 2.55 -6.85 -10.18
CA HIS A 8 3.77 -6.93 -9.35
C HIS A 8 5.01 -7.32 -10.17
N ASP A 9 4.84 -8.01 -11.30
CA ASP A 9 5.94 -8.37 -12.21
C ASP A 9 6.58 -7.13 -12.85
N LYS A 10 5.81 -6.05 -12.98
CA LYS A 10 6.30 -4.74 -13.44
C LYS A 10 6.82 -3.85 -12.32
N CYS A 11 6.70 -4.26 -11.06
CA CYS A 11 7.12 -3.43 -9.94
C CYS A 11 8.64 -3.50 -9.76
N THR A 12 9.32 -2.36 -9.90
CA THR A 12 10.79 -2.27 -9.74
C THR A 12 11.23 -2.00 -8.30
N GLY A 13 10.29 -1.81 -7.37
CA GLY A 13 10.62 -1.44 -5.99
C GLY A 13 11.10 0.00 -5.81
N CYS A 14 10.90 0.91 -6.79
CA CYS A 14 11.36 2.31 -6.71
C CYS A 14 10.68 3.15 -5.62
N ARG A 15 9.50 2.74 -5.12
CA ARG A 15 8.72 3.41 -4.05
C ARG A 15 8.28 4.85 -4.36
N HIS A 16 8.32 5.28 -5.63
CA HIS A 16 7.77 6.58 -6.04
C HIS A 16 6.29 6.74 -5.67
N CYS A 17 5.52 5.65 -5.71
CA CYS A 17 4.13 5.64 -5.30
C CYS A 17 3.93 5.98 -3.81
N GLU A 18 4.87 5.59 -2.92
CA GLU A 18 4.82 5.95 -1.50
C GLU A 18 5.09 7.45 -1.31
N ILE A 19 6.13 7.97 -1.96
CA ILE A 19 6.49 9.40 -1.88
C ILE A 19 5.35 10.26 -2.44
N ALA A 20 4.88 9.97 -3.65
CA ALA A 20 3.79 10.70 -4.29
C ALA A 20 2.51 10.68 -3.43
N CYS A 21 2.16 9.52 -2.85
CA CYS A 21 1.01 9.43 -1.96
C CYS A 21 1.21 10.26 -0.68
N SER A 22 2.40 10.24 -0.06
CA SER A 22 2.65 11.00 1.16
C SER A 22 2.54 12.51 0.92
N LEU A 23 3.16 13.02 -0.15
CA LEU A 23 3.12 14.44 -0.52
C LEU A 23 1.71 14.90 -0.90
N ASN A 24 0.90 14.03 -1.50
CA ASN A 24 -0.49 14.35 -1.83
C ASN A 24 -1.36 14.63 -0.61
N HIS A 25 -1.03 14.03 0.55
CA HIS A 25 -1.84 14.16 1.77
C HIS A 25 -1.20 15.09 2.80
N VAL A 26 0.10 15.35 2.68
CA VAL A 26 0.86 16.19 3.61
C VAL A 26 1.80 17.07 2.81
N THR A 27 1.38 18.31 2.58
CA THR A 27 2.16 19.30 1.84
C THR A 27 3.52 19.52 2.50
N GLY A 28 4.58 19.50 1.69
CA GLY A 28 5.95 19.81 2.13
C GLY A 28 6.66 18.71 2.91
N VAL A 29 6.03 17.55 3.15
CA VAL A 29 6.64 16.45 3.91
C VAL A 29 6.63 15.16 3.09
N ALA A 30 7.77 14.80 2.52
CA ALA A 30 7.99 13.51 1.88
C ALA A 30 8.29 12.44 2.94
N ASN A 31 7.26 11.73 3.41
CA ASN A 31 7.41 10.67 4.40
C ASN A 31 6.64 9.41 3.99
N PRO A 32 7.30 8.36 3.47
CA PRO A 32 6.67 7.10 3.08
C PRO A 32 5.85 6.43 4.19
N ARG A 33 6.14 6.69 5.47
CA ARG A 33 5.35 6.13 6.59
C ARG A 33 3.92 6.70 6.63
N ARG A 34 3.70 7.88 6.03
CA ARG A 34 2.40 8.56 5.94
C ARG A 34 1.63 8.22 4.64
N ALA A 35 2.21 7.36 3.80
CA ALA A 35 1.59 6.93 2.55
C ALA A 35 0.46 5.91 2.78
N ARG A 36 -0.60 6.02 1.98
CA ARG A 36 -1.72 5.06 1.93
C ARG A 36 -1.47 3.91 0.94
N ILE A 37 -0.23 3.76 0.47
CA ILE A 37 0.30 2.63 -0.29
C ILE A 37 1.72 2.36 0.20
N ARG A 38 2.10 1.08 0.31
CA ARG A 38 3.43 0.64 0.74
C ARG A 38 3.92 -0.48 -0.18
N VAL A 39 5.19 -0.46 -0.55
CA VAL A 39 5.82 -1.52 -1.35
C VAL A 39 6.60 -2.42 -0.41
N PHE A 40 6.20 -3.69 -0.34
CA PHE A 40 6.90 -4.73 0.41
C PHE A 40 7.76 -5.56 -0.54
N ARG A 41 8.85 -6.11 -0.02
CA ARG A 41 9.73 -7.00 -0.77
C ARG A 41 9.69 -8.38 -0.13
N GLU A 42 9.42 -9.39 -0.94
CA GLU A 42 9.48 -10.80 -0.56
C GLU A 42 10.35 -11.51 -1.60
N GLY A 43 11.53 -11.96 -1.19
CA GLY A 43 12.54 -12.49 -2.13
C GLY A 43 12.97 -11.43 -3.16
N ASN A 44 12.77 -11.74 -4.44
CA ASN A 44 13.08 -10.84 -5.56
C ASN A 44 11.85 -10.12 -6.13
N VAL A 45 10.71 -10.22 -5.46
CA VAL A 45 9.44 -9.65 -5.92
C VAL A 45 9.02 -8.49 -5.03
N PHE A 46 8.43 -7.46 -5.64
CA PHE A 46 7.92 -6.28 -4.97
C PHE A 46 6.40 -6.22 -5.03
N PHE A 47 5.75 -6.03 -3.89
CA PHE A 47 4.31 -6.01 -3.73
C PHE A 47 3.83 -4.64 -3.26
N PRO A 48 3.28 -3.81 -4.15
CA PRO A 48 2.51 -2.63 -3.76
C PRO A 48 1.21 -3.05 -3.06
N VAL A 49 1.00 -2.55 -1.85
CA VAL A 49 -0.19 -2.83 -1.03
C VAL A 49 -0.83 -1.52 -0.62
N ILE A 50 -2.11 -1.36 -0.94
CA ILE A 50 -2.89 -0.15 -0.69
C ILE A 50 -3.63 -0.27 0.64
N ALA A 51 -3.51 0.74 1.49
CA ALA A 51 -4.16 0.80 2.80
C ALA A 51 -5.68 0.57 2.70
N GLY A 52 -6.19 -0.30 3.56
CA GLY A 52 -7.58 -0.73 3.63
C GLY A 52 -8.26 -0.21 4.91
N PRO A 53 -9.19 -0.98 5.50
CA PRO A 53 -9.90 -0.55 6.70
C PRO A 53 -9.01 -0.57 7.94
N PHE A 54 -9.40 0.25 8.93
CA PHE A 54 -8.96 0.09 10.31
C PHE A 54 -9.60 -1.17 10.92
N VAL A 55 -8.85 -1.85 11.78
CA VAL A 55 -9.36 -2.91 12.65
C VAL A 55 -8.90 -2.63 14.07
N ASP A 56 -9.80 -2.84 15.03
CA ASP A 56 -9.57 -2.62 16.47
C ASP A 56 -8.83 -3.79 17.14
N ALA A 57 -8.94 -4.99 16.59
CA ALA A 57 -8.27 -6.19 17.07
C ALA A 57 -7.29 -6.79 16.04
N ALA A 58 -6.29 -7.49 16.55
CA ALA A 58 -5.42 -8.34 15.74
C ALA A 58 -6.04 -9.74 15.57
N CYS A 59 -5.64 -10.44 14.51
CA CYS A 59 -6.00 -11.85 14.32
C CYS A 59 -5.37 -12.71 15.43
N THR A 60 -6.07 -13.76 15.87
CA THR A 60 -5.53 -14.76 16.81
C THR A 60 -4.32 -15.51 16.24
N SER A 61 -4.25 -15.65 14.91
CA SER A 61 -3.15 -16.29 14.20
C SER A 61 -2.68 -15.43 13.03
N LYS A 62 -1.36 -15.35 12.86
CA LYS A 62 -0.72 -14.78 11.66
C LYS A 62 -0.50 -15.89 10.64
N LEU A 63 -0.71 -15.57 9.37
CA LEU A 63 -0.60 -16.55 8.29
C LEU A 63 0.70 -16.36 7.53
N ASN A 64 1.47 -17.44 7.45
CA ASN A 64 2.51 -17.61 6.44
C ASN A 64 1.97 -18.57 5.38
N VAL A 65 1.93 -18.14 4.12
CA VAL A 65 1.38 -18.94 3.03
C VAL A 65 2.50 -19.29 2.06
N LYS A 66 2.63 -20.58 1.73
CA LYS A 66 3.54 -21.04 0.67
C LYS A 66 2.81 -21.03 -0.67
N ILE A 67 3.34 -20.31 -1.64
CA ILE A 67 2.85 -20.29 -3.03
C ILE A 67 4.03 -20.60 -3.93
N GLY A 68 3.94 -21.72 -4.68
CA GLY A 68 5.10 -22.29 -5.35
C GLY A 68 6.19 -22.64 -4.33
N ASP A 69 7.42 -22.20 -4.56
CA ASP A 69 8.56 -22.45 -3.67
C ASP A 69 8.83 -21.33 -2.66
N GLN A 70 8.00 -20.28 -2.66
CA GLN A 70 8.19 -19.12 -1.79
C GLN A 70 7.15 -19.08 -0.66
N VAL A 71 7.59 -18.66 0.53
CA VAL A 71 6.73 -18.42 1.69
C VAL A 71 6.53 -16.91 1.83
N TYR A 72 5.29 -16.48 2.01
CA TYR A 72 4.89 -15.09 2.14
C TYR A 72 4.30 -14.82 3.53
N ASP A 73 4.76 -13.74 4.18
CA ASP A 73 4.07 -13.18 5.35
C ASP A 73 2.81 -12.44 4.88
N MET A 74 1.65 -13.04 5.12
CA MET A 74 0.37 -12.44 4.72
C MET A 74 0.06 -11.16 5.49
N CYS A 75 0.73 -10.87 6.61
CA CYS A 75 0.59 -9.59 7.28
C CYS A 75 1.08 -8.44 6.40
N LEU A 76 2.13 -8.65 5.58
CA LEU A 76 2.67 -7.65 4.66
C LEU A 76 1.69 -7.35 3.51
N LEU A 77 1.02 -8.39 2.99
CA LEU A 77 0.03 -8.23 1.92
C LEU A 77 -1.36 -7.82 2.42
N CYS A 78 -1.61 -7.93 3.72
CA CYS A 78 -2.86 -7.55 4.33
C CYS A 78 -2.98 -6.02 4.45
N ARG A 79 -4.06 -5.50 3.88
CA ARG A 79 -4.34 -4.07 3.73
C ARG A 79 -4.78 -3.37 5.01
N ALA A 80 -5.15 -4.10 6.07
CA ALA A 80 -5.72 -3.51 7.27
C ALA A 80 -4.70 -2.61 8.01
N SER A 81 -5.17 -1.44 8.47
CA SER A 81 -4.48 -0.68 9.52
C SER A 81 -4.72 -1.39 10.85
N CYS A 82 -3.82 -2.33 11.17
CA CYS A 82 -3.94 -3.27 12.27
C CYS A 82 -2.99 -2.90 13.42
N PRO A 83 -3.41 -3.02 14.70
CA PRO A 83 -2.58 -2.65 15.85
C PRO A 83 -1.26 -3.42 15.96
N GLN A 84 -1.12 -4.56 15.26
CA GLN A 84 0.08 -5.39 15.32
C GLN A 84 1.12 -5.09 14.25
N LYS A 85 0.86 -4.12 13.36
CA LYS A 85 1.76 -3.77 12.25
C LYS A 85 2.10 -2.29 12.26
N PRO A 86 3.35 -1.90 11.96
CA PRO A 86 3.78 -0.50 12.02
C PRO A 86 3.45 0.31 10.75
N PHE A 87 2.65 -0.24 9.83
CA PHE A 87 2.33 0.38 8.53
C PHE A 87 0.82 0.60 8.37
N PHE A 88 0.48 1.56 7.53
CA PHE A 88 -0.86 2.15 7.43
C PHE A 88 -1.32 2.83 8.72
N ILE A 89 -0.37 3.37 9.48
CA ILE A 89 -0.60 4.16 10.69
C ILE A 89 0.22 5.45 10.53
N GLU A 90 -0.39 6.60 10.80
CA GLU A 90 0.28 7.89 10.76
C GLU A 90 1.47 7.93 11.71
N ALA A 91 2.61 8.37 11.21
CA ALA A 91 3.88 8.26 11.94
C ALA A 91 3.91 9.10 13.23
N ASP A 92 3.18 10.21 13.26
CA ASP A 92 3.22 11.20 14.35
C ASP A 92 2.05 11.02 15.34
N THR A 93 0.85 10.76 14.82
CA THR A 93 -0.39 10.73 15.63
C THR A 93 -0.86 9.32 15.99
N GLY A 94 -0.37 8.29 15.31
CA GLY A 94 -0.88 6.93 15.47
C GLY A 94 -2.26 6.68 14.85
N PHE A 95 -2.83 7.64 14.11
CA PHE A 95 -4.13 7.45 13.46
C PHE A 95 -4.04 6.47 12.28
N PRO A 96 -5.07 5.63 12.07
CA PRO A 96 -5.10 4.70 10.95
C PRO A 96 -5.17 5.43 9.62
N LEU A 97 -4.39 4.94 8.65
CA LEU A 97 -4.40 5.42 7.27
C LEU A 97 -5.27 4.50 6.41
N LYS A 98 -6.12 5.12 5.59
CA LYS A 98 -6.96 4.44 4.60
C LYS A 98 -6.84 5.15 3.25
N CYS A 99 -6.77 4.39 2.17
CA CYS A 99 -6.79 4.97 0.82
C CYS A 99 -8.17 5.56 0.50
N ASP A 100 -8.17 6.75 -0.06
CA ASP A 100 -9.33 7.55 -0.44
C ASP A 100 -9.38 7.82 -1.96
N PHE A 101 -8.58 7.08 -2.75
CA PHE A 101 -8.43 7.27 -4.19
C PHE A 101 -8.00 8.68 -4.63
N CYS A 102 -7.43 9.45 -3.70
CA CYS A 102 -7.09 10.86 -3.89
C CYS A 102 -8.30 11.72 -4.29
N GLY A 103 -9.49 11.39 -3.77
CA GLY A 103 -10.71 12.18 -3.92
C GLY A 103 -11.73 11.60 -4.89
N ILE A 104 -12.76 12.41 -5.16
CA ILE A 104 -13.85 12.13 -6.09
C ILE A 104 -13.96 13.34 -7.04
N PRO A 105 -13.71 13.19 -8.35
CA PRO A 105 -13.41 11.94 -9.05
C PRO A 105 -12.03 11.36 -8.66
N PRO A 106 -11.83 10.02 -8.77
CA PRO A 106 -10.55 9.38 -8.46
C PRO A 106 -9.39 9.99 -9.25
N ASN A 107 -8.30 10.35 -8.56
CA ASN A 107 -7.07 10.85 -9.19
C ASN A 107 -5.81 10.33 -8.46
N PRO A 108 -5.62 9.00 -8.39
CA PRO A 108 -4.61 8.38 -7.56
C PRO A 108 -3.19 8.81 -7.97
N SER A 109 -2.53 9.59 -7.12
CA SER A 109 -1.15 10.04 -7.34
C SER A 109 -0.17 8.88 -7.45
N CYS A 110 -0.41 7.76 -6.78
CA CYS A 110 0.43 6.57 -6.90
C CYS A 110 0.43 5.96 -8.31
N VAL A 111 -0.71 6.01 -9.03
CA VAL A 111 -0.83 5.55 -10.42
C VAL A 111 -0.09 6.53 -11.35
N ARG A 112 -0.34 7.83 -11.21
CA ARG A 112 0.29 8.88 -12.04
C ARG A 112 1.82 8.86 -12.00
N TRP A 113 2.40 8.48 -10.86
CA TRP A 113 3.85 8.44 -10.65
C TRP A 113 4.46 7.03 -10.82
N CYS A 114 3.68 6.05 -11.29
CA CYS A 114 4.17 4.69 -11.53
C CYS A 114 4.73 4.53 -12.95
N ASN A 115 5.98 4.95 -13.16
CA ASN A 115 6.61 4.90 -14.48
C ASN A 115 6.75 3.48 -15.07
N SER A 116 6.78 2.44 -14.24
CA SER A 116 6.87 1.06 -14.73
C SER A 116 5.53 0.49 -15.19
N GLY A 117 4.41 1.21 -14.99
CA GLY A 117 3.07 0.73 -15.32
C GLY A 117 2.59 -0.42 -14.42
N ALA A 118 3.18 -0.59 -13.24
CA ALA A 118 2.76 -1.59 -12.26
C ALA A 118 1.42 -1.23 -11.56
N LEU A 119 1.00 0.03 -11.61
CA LEU A 119 -0.24 0.52 -11.04
C LEU A 119 -1.08 1.19 -12.13
N GLU A 120 -2.33 0.76 -12.27
CA GLU A 120 -3.24 1.26 -13.31
C GLU A 120 -4.63 1.49 -12.68
N LEU A 121 -5.20 2.69 -12.85
CA LEU A 121 -6.60 2.94 -12.53
C LEU A 121 -7.43 2.32 -13.65
N VAL A 122 -8.30 1.37 -13.30
CA VAL A 122 -9.20 0.72 -14.25
C VAL A 122 -10.63 1.11 -13.93
N ASP A 123 -11.37 1.43 -14.98
CA ASP A 123 -12.81 1.60 -14.93
C ASP A 123 -13.43 0.19 -14.97
N ASP A 124 -14.27 -0.13 -13.97
CA ASP A 124 -15.06 -1.37 -13.95
C ASP A 124 -16.06 -1.40 -15.11
#